data_AF-A0A2D4L2K1-F1
#
_entry.id   AF-A0A2D4L2K1-F1
#
_cell.length_a   1.000
_cell.length_b   1.000
_cell.length_c   1.000
_cell.angle_alpha   90.00
_cell.angle_beta   90.00
_cell.angle_gamma   90.00
#
_symmetry.space_group_name_H-M   'P 1'
#
loop_
_entity.id
_entity.type
_entity.pdbx_description
1 polymer ?
#
loop_
_entity_poly.entity_id
_entity_poly.type
_entity_poly.pdbx_seq_one_letter_code
_entity_poly.pdbx_strand_id
1 'polypeptide(L)'
;PLRLKVAKSGKLASSRDWQLDLAEVEAAFTKRTKVLVLNSPNNPLGKVFSRVEMAHIAELCVRHDVICFSDEVYEWLVYDGNEHVRIATLPGMWERTVSISSAGKSFSATGWKVGWAIGPDHLLKHLRTVHQNSIYHCATAAQEAVAYGLEEELGRLGKPESYFVQL
;
A
#
# COMPACT_ATOMS: atom_id res chain seq x y z
N PRO A 1 17.44 0.81 2.95
CA PRO A 1 17.54 -0.57 2.44
C PRO A 1 17.33 -0.76 0.93
N LEU A 2 16.70 0.14 0.17
CA LEU A 2 16.66 0.01 -1.29
C LEU A 2 18.02 0.40 -1.89
N ARG A 3 18.63 -0.51 -2.66
CA ARG A 3 19.93 -0.32 -3.31
C ARG A 3 19.77 -0.45 -4.81
N LEU A 4 20.30 0.52 -5.54
CA LEU A 4 20.34 0.50 -6.99
C LEU A 4 21.33 -0.58 -7.47
N LYS A 5 20.83 -1.62 -8.14
CA LYS A 5 21.65 -2.69 -8.74
C LYS A 5 21.56 -2.59 -10.27
N VAL A 6 22.36 -1.70 -10.86
CA VAL A 6 22.44 -1.54 -12.32
C VAL A 6 23.61 -2.36 -12.86
N ALA A 7 23.36 -3.21 -13.85
CA ALA A 7 24.42 -3.82 -14.64
C ALA A 7 25.12 -2.72 -15.47
N LYS A 8 26.46 -2.69 -15.46
CA LYS A 8 27.33 -1.72 -16.18
C LYS A 8 27.12 -1.78 -17.72
N SER A 9 25.96 -1.37 -18.21
CA SER A 9 25.53 -1.59 -19.58
C SER A 9 25.06 -0.32 -20.30
N GLY A 10 25.22 0.86 -19.69
CA GLY A 10 24.86 2.14 -20.29
C GLY A 10 23.35 2.37 -20.47
N LYS A 11 22.50 1.43 -20.04
CA LYS A 11 21.03 1.63 -19.98
C LYS A 11 20.66 2.53 -18.80
N LEU A 12 19.65 3.38 -19.01
CA LEU A 12 19.02 4.15 -17.95
C LEU A 12 18.38 3.20 -16.93
N ALA A 13 18.58 3.49 -15.64
CA ALA A 13 17.98 2.73 -14.56
C ALA A 13 16.48 3.01 -14.44
N SER A 14 15.73 1.96 -14.15
CA SER A 14 14.30 1.99 -13.84
C SER A 14 14.06 1.78 -12.34
N SER A 15 12.82 1.96 -11.88
CA SER A 15 12.43 1.69 -10.50
C SER A 15 12.61 0.22 -10.09
N ARG A 16 12.58 -0.71 -11.05
CA ARG A 16 12.80 -2.16 -10.85
C ARG A 16 14.24 -2.50 -10.49
N ASP A 17 15.20 -1.66 -10.88
CA ASP A 17 16.63 -1.87 -10.60
C ASP A 17 16.98 -1.57 -9.14
N TRP A 18 16.06 -0.93 -8.40
CA TRP A 18 16.17 -0.75 -6.96
C TRP A 18 15.67 -2.00 -6.25
N GLN A 19 16.60 -2.71 -5.63
CA GLN A 19 16.36 -3.98 -4.96
C GLN A 19 16.41 -3.77 -3.45
N LEU A 20 15.48 -4.40 -2.73
CA LEU A 20 15.52 -4.39 -1.27
C LEU A 20 16.69 -5.24 -0.77
N ASP A 21 17.59 -4.61 -0.03
CA ASP A 21 18.63 -5.34 0.71
C ASP A 21 17.99 -5.98 1.95
N LEU A 22 17.73 -7.28 1.86
CA LEU A 22 17.02 -8.04 2.89
C LEU A 22 17.78 -8.07 4.22
N ALA A 23 19.11 -8.17 4.17
CA ALA A 23 19.93 -8.17 5.38
C ALA A 23 19.91 -6.80 6.08
N GLU A 24 19.92 -5.71 5.30
CA GLU A 24 19.78 -4.35 5.85
C GLU A 24 18.41 -4.15 6.51
N VAL A 25 17.34 -4.70 5.91
CA VAL A 25 16.00 -4.65 6.50
C VAL A 25 15.96 -5.44 7.80
N GLU A 26 16.40 -6.70 7.81
CA GLU A 26 16.40 -7.56 9.00
C GLU A 26 17.21 -6.94 10.15
N ALA A 27 18.37 -6.37 9.85
CA ALA A 27 19.22 -5.70 10.85
C ALA A 27 18.55 -4.46 11.49
N ALA A 28 17.56 -3.84 10.83
CA ALA A 28 16.81 -2.72 11.38
C ALA A 28 15.72 -3.15 12.38
N PHE A 29 15.34 -4.43 12.41
CA PHE A 29 14.39 -4.95 13.40
C PHE A 29 15.07 -5.15 14.75
N THR A 30 14.46 -4.58 15.79
CA THR A 30 14.92 -4.70 17.17
C THR A 30 13.75 -4.98 18.09
N LYS A 31 14.03 -5.29 19.36
CA LYS A 31 12.99 -5.40 20.41
C LYS A 31 12.16 -4.11 20.60
N ARG A 32 12.63 -2.98 20.09
CA ARG A 32 11.94 -1.68 20.14
C ARG A 32 11.13 -1.37 18.89
N THR A 33 11.28 -2.14 17.81
CA THR A 33 10.53 -1.92 16.57
C THR A 33 9.05 -2.22 16.84
N LYS A 34 8.19 -1.25 16.53
CA LYS A 34 6.73 -1.37 16.72
C LYS A 34 5.96 -1.36 15.41
N VAL A 35 6.46 -0.56 14.47
CA VAL A 35 5.81 -0.33 13.19
C VAL A 35 6.85 -0.42 12.07
N LEU A 36 6.44 -1.04 10.97
CA LEU A 36 7.05 -0.89 9.66
C LEU A 36 6.07 -0.11 8.77
N VAL A 37 6.56 0.93 8.09
CA VAL A 37 5.80 1.65 7.06
C VAL A 37 6.26 1.15 5.69
N LEU A 38 5.32 0.60 4.93
CA LEU A 38 5.53 0.10 3.59
C LEU A 38 4.75 0.99 2.63
N ASN A 39 5.39 1.48 1.57
CA ASN A 39 4.69 2.22 0.52
C ASN A 39 4.96 1.57 -0.84
N SER A 40 3.93 0.96 -1.40
CA SER A 40 3.98 0.22 -2.67
C SER A 40 2.64 0.35 -3.41
N PRO A 41 2.63 0.77 -4.69
CA PRO A 41 3.76 1.33 -5.44
C PRO A 41 4.38 2.57 -4.77
N ASN A 42 5.71 2.64 -4.77
CA ASN A 42 6.45 3.64 -3.99
C ASN A 42 6.40 5.04 -4.60
N ASN A 43 6.23 6.06 -3.77
CA ASN A 43 6.55 7.46 -4.07
C ASN A 43 7.84 7.86 -3.31
N PRO A 44 8.85 8.45 -3.96
CA PRO A 44 8.87 8.97 -5.33
C PRO A 44 9.39 8.00 -6.40
N LEU A 45 9.81 6.79 -6.02
CA LEU A 45 10.61 5.95 -6.92
C LEU A 45 9.81 5.25 -8.02
N GLY A 46 8.53 4.99 -7.80
CA GLY A 46 7.70 4.15 -8.66
C GLY A 46 8.02 2.65 -8.57
N LYS A 47 8.70 2.20 -7.50
CA LYS A 47 8.96 0.77 -7.29
C LYS A 47 7.68 0.05 -6.88
N VAL A 48 7.32 -0.98 -7.62
CA VAL A 48 6.34 -1.99 -7.19
C VAL A 48 7.11 -3.11 -6.50
N PHE A 49 6.82 -3.37 -5.23
CA PHE A 49 7.49 -4.44 -4.48
C PHE A 49 7.00 -5.80 -4.96
N SER A 50 7.95 -6.69 -5.26
CA SER A 50 7.63 -8.04 -5.73
C SER A 50 7.04 -8.90 -4.61
N ARG A 51 6.31 -9.97 -4.97
CA ARG A 51 5.80 -10.95 -4.00
C ARG A 51 6.90 -11.54 -3.12
N VAL A 52 8.11 -11.72 -3.65
CA VAL A 52 9.27 -12.23 -2.90
C VAL A 52 9.72 -11.21 -1.84
N GLU A 53 9.85 -9.94 -2.20
CA GLU A 53 10.19 -8.87 -1.25
C GLU A 53 9.09 -8.72 -0.18
N MET A 54 7.81 -8.74 -0.59
CA MET A 54 6.67 -8.67 0.34
C MET A 54 6.63 -9.84 1.31
N ALA A 55 6.91 -11.07 0.85
CA ALA A 55 6.93 -12.27 1.69
C ALA A 55 8.04 -12.18 2.76
N HIS A 56 9.21 -11.66 2.39
CA HIS A 56 10.30 -11.47 3.35
C HIS A 56 9.95 -10.38 4.39
N ILE A 57 9.36 -9.26 3.97
CA ILE A 57 8.88 -8.23 4.91
C ILE A 57 7.82 -8.82 5.85
N ALA A 58 6.88 -9.60 5.32
CA ALA A 58 5.85 -10.25 6.10
C ALA A 58 6.44 -11.21 7.16
N GLU A 59 7.42 -12.03 6.77
CA GLU A 59 8.12 -12.93 7.69
C GLU A 59 8.73 -12.16 8.87
N LEU A 60 9.41 -11.04 8.61
CA LEU A 60 10.01 -10.20 9.65
C LEU A 60 8.93 -9.57 10.55
N CYS A 61 7.85 -9.06 9.97
CA CYS A 61 6.74 -8.50 10.74
C CYS A 61 6.09 -9.53 11.66
N VAL A 62 5.90 -10.77 11.19
CA VAL A 62 5.37 -11.88 11.99
C VAL A 62 6.35 -12.28 13.08
N ARG A 63 7.63 -12.52 12.72
CA ARG A 63 8.67 -12.99 13.64
C ARG A 63 8.91 -12.02 14.80
N HIS A 64 8.85 -10.72 14.53
CA HIS A 64 9.15 -9.66 15.52
C HIS A 64 7.91 -9.03 16.15
N ASP A 65 6.72 -9.52 15.81
CA ASP A 65 5.43 -8.94 16.25
C ASP A 65 5.32 -7.43 15.97
N VAL A 66 5.60 -7.06 14.72
CA VAL A 66 5.58 -5.66 14.24
C VAL A 66 4.33 -5.40 13.42
N ILE A 67 3.70 -4.24 13.64
CA ILE A 67 2.56 -3.77 12.86
C ILE A 67 3.06 -3.19 11.52
N CYS A 68 2.41 -3.54 10.42
CA CYS A 68 2.66 -2.96 9.11
C CYS A 68 1.59 -1.88 8.81
N PHE A 69 2.02 -0.64 8.58
CA PHE A 69 1.19 0.33 7.87
C PHE A 69 1.56 0.29 6.39
N SER A 70 0.64 -0.23 5.58
CA SER A 70 0.82 -0.41 4.14
C SER A 70 0.12 0.73 3.39
N ASP A 71 0.88 1.72 2.94
CA ASP A 71 0.42 2.80 2.08
C ASP A 71 0.36 2.30 0.63
N GLU A 72 -0.87 2.06 0.18
CA GLU A 72 -1.22 1.44 -1.09
C GLU A 72 -2.01 2.41 -1.99
N VAL A 73 -1.86 3.73 -1.81
CA VAL A 73 -2.66 4.72 -2.56
C VAL A 73 -2.50 4.65 -4.08
N TYR A 74 -1.41 4.05 -4.56
CA TYR A 74 -1.13 3.86 -5.99
C TYR A 74 -1.43 2.43 -6.47
N GLU A 75 -2.21 1.63 -5.75
CA GLU A 75 -2.48 0.21 -6.05
C GLU A 75 -2.95 -0.06 -7.49
N TRP A 76 -3.59 0.92 -8.14
CA TRP A 76 -4.09 0.83 -9.51
C TRP A 76 -3.11 1.36 -10.57
N LEU A 77 -2.02 2.03 -10.19
CA LEU A 77 -1.01 2.57 -11.10
C LEU A 77 0.18 1.61 -11.21
N VAL A 78 -0.08 0.44 -11.80
CA VAL A 78 0.93 -0.59 -12.07
C VAL A 78 1.10 -0.78 -13.58
N TYR A 79 2.34 -0.75 -14.04
CA TYR A 79 2.68 -0.81 -15.47
C TYR A 79 3.52 -2.04 -15.80
N ASP A 80 3.76 -2.29 -17.09
CA ASP A 80 4.68 -3.32 -17.60
C ASP A 80 4.40 -4.74 -17.08
N GLY A 81 3.13 -5.06 -16.83
CA GLY A 81 2.69 -6.36 -16.30
C GLY A 81 3.06 -6.60 -14.84
N ASN A 82 3.47 -5.57 -14.09
CA ASN A 82 3.63 -5.69 -12.64
C ASN A 82 2.28 -5.84 -11.95
N GLU A 83 2.28 -6.60 -10.85
CA GLU A 83 1.09 -6.82 -10.01
C GLU A 83 1.30 -6.12 -8.66
N HIS A 84 0.29 -5.39 -8.19
CA HIS A 84 0.28 -4.87 -6.81
C HIS A 84 -0.02 -6.00 -5.82
N VAL A 85 0.93 -6.26 -4.92
CA VAL A 85 0.77 -7.27 -3.86
C VAL A 85 0.37 -6.58 -2.57
N ARG A 86 -0.87 -6.84 -2.12
CA ARG A 86 -1.37 -6.36 -0.83
C ARG A 86 -0.79 -7.19 0.30
N ILE A 87 0.12 -6.63 1.10
CA ILE A 87 0.82 -7.40 2.14
C ILE A 87 -0.13 -8.03 3.17
N ALA A 88 -1.28 -7.39 3.43
CA ALA A 88 -2.33 -7.91 4.31
C ALA A 88 -2.90 -9.28 3.87
N THR A 89 -2.76 -9.66 2.59
CA THR A 89 -3.21 -10.94 2.04
C THR A 89 -2.21 -12.08 2.27
N LEU A 90 -1.00 -11.78 2.75
CA LEU A 90 0.01 -12.79 3.02
C LEU A 90 -0.26 -13.50 4.36
N PRO A 91 0.21 -14.75 4.54
CA PRO A 91 -0.02 -15.51 5.76
C PRO A 91 0.45 -14.75 7.02
N GLY A 92 -0.43 -14.62 8.01
CA GLY A 92 -0.15 -13.96 9.29
C GLY A 92 -0.05 -12.43 9.24
N MET A 93 -0.40 -11.81 8.12
CA MET A 93 -0.29 -10.35 7.97
C MET A 93 -1.60 -9.61 8.23
N TRP A 94 -2.77 -10.24 8.03
CA TRP A 94 -4.06 -9.58 8.29
C TRP A 94 -4.15 -9.05 9.72
N GLU A 95 -3.78 -9.85 10.72
CA GLU A 95 -3.86 -9.47 12.13
C GLU A 95 -2.90 -8.33 12.53
N ARG A 96 -1.98 -7.91 11.66
CA ARG A 96 -0.96 -6.90 11.98
C ARG A 96 -0.80 -5.84 10.91
N THR A 97 -1.72 -5.73 9.97
CA THR A 97 -1.63 -4.75 8.88
C THR A 97 -2.77 -3.75 8.93
N VAL A 98 -2.43 -2.48 8.73
CA VAL A 98 -3.38 -1.43 8.36
C VAL A 98 -3.04 -0.99 6.94
N SER A 99 -3.86 -1.36 5.97
CA SER A 99 -3.75 -0.90 4.59
C SER A 99 -4.44 0.45 4.43
N ILE A 100 -3.77 1.40 3.77
CA ILE A 100 -4.21 2.77 3.56
C ILE A 100 -4.35 2.99 2.06
N SER A 101 -5.46 3.57 1.62
CA SER A 101 -5.67 3.96 0.22
C SER A 101 -6.38 5.31 0.11
N SER A 102 -6.45 5.85 -1.12
CA SER A 102 -6.89 7.22 -1.39
C SER A 102 -7.71 7.31 -2.67
N ALA A 103 -8.96 7.77 -2.55
CA ALA A 103 -9.81 8.08 -3.70
C ALA A 103 -9.16 9.07 -4.66
N GLY A 104 -8.41 10.05 -4.13
CA GLY A 104 -7.76 11.05 -4.95
C GLY A 104 -6.71 10.48 -5.91
N LYS A 105 -6.13 9.33 -5.56
CA LYS A 105 -5.19 8.59 -6.41
C LYS A 105 -5.89 7.51 -7.20
N SER A 106 -6.89 6.85 -6.63
CA SER A 106 -7.69 5.85 -7.32
C SER A 106 -8.53 6.42 -8.46
N PHE A 107 -9.00 7.67 -8.38
CA PHE A 107 -9.94 8.26 -9.35
C PHE A 107 -9.45 9.59 -9.95
N SER A 108 -8.16 9.89 -9.84
CA SER A 108 -7.57 11.18 -10.30
C SER A 108 -8.25 12.44 -9.72
N ALA A 109 -8.94 12.31 -8.59
CA ALA A 109 -9.73 13.36 -7.96
C ALA A 109 -9.05 13.89 -6.68
N THR A 110 -7.80 14.31 -6.78
CA THR A 110 -6.95 14.63 -5.61
C THR A 110 -7.53 15.69 -4.67
N GLY A 111 -8.34 16.62 -5.20
CA GLY A 111 -9.03 17.64 -4.43
C GLY A 111 -10.18 17.13 -3.54
N TRP A 112 -10.66 15.91 -3.73
CA TRP A 112 -11.76 15.35 -2.93
C TRP A 112 -11.35 14.97 -1.51
N LYS A 113 -10.05 14.73 -1.29
CA LYS A 113 -9.46 14.46 0.03
C LYS A 113 -10.16 13.33 0.82
N VAL A 114 -10.63 12.30 0.13
CA VAL A 114 -11.16 11.07 0.73
C VAL A 114 -10.11 9.95 0.67
N GLY A 115 -9.98 9.21 1.76
CA GLY A 115 -9.15 8.02 1.89
C GLY A 115 -9.71 7.11 2.98
N TRP A 116 -9.15 5.92 3.12
CA TRP A 116 -9.62 4.91 4.07
C TRP A 116 -8.47 4.06 4.62
N ALA A 117 -8.74 3.43 5.76
CA ALA A 117 -7.87 2.45 6.39
C ALA A 117 -8.63 1.13 6.57
N ILE A 118 -8.01 0.01 6.19
CA ILE A 118 -8.57 -1.35 6.28
C ILE A 118 -7.63 -2.18 7.14
N GLY A 119 -8.18 -2.93 8.09
CA GLY A 119 -7.40 -3.77 8.99
C GLY A 119 -8.27 -4.47 10.03
N PRO A 120 -7.66 -5.24 10.94
CA PRO A 120 -8.37 -5.97 11.98
C PRO A 120 -8.88 -5.02 13.07
N ASP A 121 -10.00 -5.37 13.68
CA ASP A 121 -10.68 -4.48 14.64
C ASP A 121 -9.80 -4.05 15.81
N HIS A 122 -8.96 -4.97 16.32
CA HIS A 122 -8.08 -4.66 17.45
C HIS A 122 -7.03 -3.57 17.13
N LEU A 123 -6.73 -3.32 15.85
CA LEU A 123 -5.93 -2.17 15.43
C LEU A 123 -6.84 -0.96 15.12
N LEU A 124 -7.90 -1.17 14.33
CA LEU A 124 -8.78 -0.08 13.89
C LEU A 124 -9.50 0.63 15.03
N LYS A 125 -9.79 -0.03 16.15
CA LYS A 125 -10.40 0.61 17.34
C LYS A 125 -9.59 1.81 17.85
N HIS A 126 -8.27 1.75 17.74
CA HIS A 126 -7.37 2.83 18.13
C HIS A 126 -7.41 3.98 17.12
N LEU A 127 -7.48 3.68 15.82
CA LEU A 127 -7.67 4.69 14.78
C LEU A 127 -9.03 5.39 14.93
N ARG A 128 -10.10 4.66 15.26
CA ARG A 128 -11.43 5.24 15.55
C ARG A 128 -11.38 6.18 16.76
N THR A 129 -10.61 5.83 17.78
CA THR A 129 -10.41 6.68 18.97
C THR A 129 -9.71 8.00 18.61
N VAL A 130 -8.73 7.98 17.69
CA VAL A 130 -8.11 9.21 17.18
C VAL A 130 -9.12 10.00 16.33
N HIS A 131 -9.84 9.33 15.43
CA HIS A 131 -10.80 9.97 14.52
C HIS A 131 -11.91 10.71 15.27
N GLN A 132 -12.55 10.07 16.27
CA GLN A 132 -13.63 10.68 17.05
C GLN A 132 -13.16 11.88 17.89
N ASN A 133 -11.87 11.91 18.29
CA ASN A 133 -11.28 12.97 19.10
C ASN A 133 -10.50 14.02 18.26
N SER A 134 -10.60 13.96 16.94
CA SER A 134 -9.94 14.92 16.04
C SER A 134 -10.94 15.60 15.12
N ILE A 135 -11.40 14.91 14.09
CA ILE A 135 -12.29 15.47 13.06
C ILE A 135 -13.75 15.01 13.21
N TYR A 136 -13.98 13.89 13.90
CA TYR A 136 -15.26 13.22 14.12
C TYR A 136 -15.97 12.74 12.84
N HIS A 137 -16.10 13.57 11.81
CA HIS A 137 -16.79 13.27 10.56
C HIS A 137 -15.92 13.63 9.34
N CYS A 138 -16.08 12.87 8.27
CA CYS A 138 -15.60 13.20 6.92
C CYS A 138 -16.72 13.85 6.09
N ALA A 139 -16.37 14.50 4.97
CA ALA A 139 -17.35 15.16 4.10
C ALA A 139 -18.30 14.15 3.45
N THR A 140 -19.60 14.19 3.79
CA THR A 140 -20.62 13.24 3.31
C THR A 140 -20.70 13.18 1.79
N ALA A 141 -20.81 14.33 1.10
CA ALA A 141 -20.94 14.35 -0.36
C ALA A 141 -19.75 13.71 -1.09
N ALA A 142 -18.53 13.90 -0.57
CA ALA A 142 -17.34 13.29 -1.14
C ALA A 142 -17.28 11.78 -0.85
N GLN A 143 -17.77 11.33 0.31
CA GLN A 143 -17.90 9.90 0.62
C GLN A 143 -18.89 9.21 -0.32
N GLU A 144 -20.06 9.82 -0.59
CA GLU A 144 -21.05 9.30 -1.54
C GLU A 144 -20.49 9.20 -2.97
N ALA A 145 -19.77 10.23 -3.42
CA ALA A 145 -19.15 10.21 -4.75
C ALA A 145 -18.11 9.08 -4.89
N VAL A 146 -17.34 8.81 -3.84
CA VAL A 146 -16.37 7.71 -3.81
C VAL A 146 -17.06 6.35 -3.74
N ALA A 147 -18.13 6.22 -2.96
CA ALA A 147 -18.92 4.99 -2.89
C ALA A 147 -19.47 4.62 -4.28
N TYR A 148 -20.09 5.57 -4.97
CA TYR A 148 -20.58 5.37 -6.34
C TYR A 148 -19.46 4.94 -7.31
N GLY A 149 -18.30 5.62 -7.26
CA GLY A 149 -17.16 5.27 -8.10
C GLY A 149 -16.63 3.85 -7.84
N LEU A 150 -16.59 3.43 -6.57
CA LEU A 150 -16.19 2.07 -6.20
C LEU A 150 -17.22 1.02 -6.65
N GLU A 151 -18.51 1.26 -6.45
CA GLU A 151 -19.58 0.33 -6.86
C GLU A 151 -19.57 0.09 -8.38
N GLU A 152 -19.49 1.16 -9.16
CA GLU A 152 -19.44 1.09 -10.63
C GLU A 152 -18.20 0.32 -11.11
N GLU A 153 -17.02 0.64 -10.57
CA GLU A 153 -15.77 0.02 -11.02
C GLU A 153 -15.60 -1.41 -10.52
N LEU A 154 -16.07 -1.73 -9.31
CA LEU A 154 -16.08 -3.11 -8.82
C LEU A 154 -17.01 -4.00 -9.67
N GLY A 155 -18.14 -3.47 -10.15
CA GLY A 155 -19.03 -4.18 -11.08
C GLY A 155 -18.41 -4.46 -12.46
N ARG A 156 -17.33 -3.74 -12.79
CA ARG A 156 -16.62 -3.83 -14.07
C ARG A 156 -15.20 -4.39 -13.94
N LEU A 157 -14.76 -4.74 -12.73
CA LEU A 157 -13.37 -5.11 -12.46
C LEU A 157 -12.87 -6.20 -13.43
N GLY A 158 -11.72 -5.94 -14.06
CA GLY A 158 -11.10 -6.84 -15.03
C GLY A 158 -11.69 -6.81 -16.44
N LYS A 159 -12.76 -6.02 -16.69
CA LYS A 159 -13.31 -5.79 -18.02
C LYS A 159 -12.59 -4.64 -18.74
N PRO A 160 -12.54 -4.62 -20.08
CA PRO A 160 -11.91 -3.54 -20.85
C PRO A 160 -12.47 -2.14 -20.56
N GLU A 161 -13.73 -2.06 -20.13
CA GLU A 161 -14.42 -0.81 -19.82
C GLU A 161 -14.16 -0.31 -18.39
N SER A 162 -13.44 -1.07 -17.55
CA SER A 162 -13.08 -0.61 -16.20
C SER A 162 -12.03 0.49 -16.28
N TYR A 163 -12.26 1.57 -15.55
CA TYR A 163 -11.28 2.62 -15.33
C TYR A 163 -9.95 2.06 -14.84
N PHE A 164 -9.97 1.10 -13.90
CA PHE A 164 -8.74 0.51 -13.35
C PHE A 164 -7.94 -0.35 -14.33
N VAL A 165 -8.55 -0.79 -15.43
CA VAL A 165 -7.86 -1.51 -16.52
C VAL A 165 -7.33 -0.55 -17.59
N GLN A 166 -7.94 0.63 -17.71
CA GLN A 166 -7.58 1.65 -18.71
C GLN A 166 -6.48 2.61 -18.23
N LEU A 167 -6.12 2.60 -16.94
CA LEU A 167 -5.01 3.34 -16.35
C LEU A 167 -3.64 2.88 -16.86
#